data_AF-A0AAW0A3S0-F1
#
_entry.id   AF-A0AAW0A3S0-F1
#
_cell.length_a   1.000
_cell.length_b   1.000
_cell.length_c   1.000
_cell.angle_alpha   90.00
_cell.angle_beta   90.00
_cell.angle_gamma   90.00
#
_symmetry.space_group_name_H-M   'P 1'
#
loop_
_entity.id
_entity.type
_entity.pdbx_description
1 polymer ?
#
loop_
_entity_poly.entity_id
_entity_poly.type
_entity_poly.pdbx_seq_one_letter_code
_entity_poly.pdbx_strand_id
1 'polypeptide(L)'
;MTAMSSRHLSYGFVVLSCILVAAARTVTPEVASITNYGSVLDQLNRDSCSSSRWTPNVVLWTCRDSQTFQPDGNPVDPSIANTASFSSLPSSPRNPQNLTLSPPQNVGQLFYKLEADECPPLGLCGDSRWVGWPDTGPVVTSTGVLGAVNAYAFIARQQLSGLAVVQTDGYSLYRVTSAHAGPQLPTTKVEVSAFWSRTEIGYGSAGSVLHNGYAYLYGATPNRKLAVARAKLGLFGRLEDKKAYEYWVNGAWTRNAPLLNDTSIVLENTSAIQGTIYWSPKWESFVWIGGDFFPNANFYVSTSPKAEGPWTPAQLFYSGAVGNGSLPAYSAIAHPSLTDGTGNYIFLTWTKTRPAPNGADLYDTPLVRVDWK
;
A
#
# COMPACT_ATOMS: atom_id res chain seq x y z
N MET A 1 -41.35 -23.90 -72.22
CA MET A 1 -41.61 -22.79 -71.28
C MET A 1 -41.52 -23.38 -69.88
N THR A 2 -40.34 -23.25 -69.24
CA THR A 2 -40.06 -22.35 -68.09
C THR A 2 -40.79 -22.77 -66.80
N ALA A 3 -40.20 -22.87 -65.60
CA ALA A 3 -38.83 -22.94 -65.11
C ALA A 3 -38.89 -23.25 -63.59
N MET A 4 -37.97 -24.13 -63.16
CA MET A 4 -37.14 -24.11 -61.94
C MET A 4 -37.64 -23.52 -60.61
N SER A 5 -37.63 -24.40 -59.59
CA SER A 5 -37.67 -24.11 -58.15
C SER A 5 -36.26 -23.87 -57.60
N SER A 6 -36.00 -22.70 -57.00
CA SER A 6 -34.75 -22.40 -56.27
C SER A 6 -34.93 -22.58 -54.76
N ARG A 7 -34.19 -23.53 -54.15
CA ARG A 7 -33.96 -23.59 -52.70
C ARG A 7 -32.61 -22.93 -52.40
N HIS A 8 -32.63 -21.83 -51.65
CA HIS A 8 -31.42 -21.22 -51.11
C HIS A 8 -30.99 -21.96 -49.83
N LEU A 9 -29.79 -22.55 -49.87
CA LEU A 9 -29.04 -22.96 -48.67
C LEU A 9 -28.14 -21.81 -48.24
N SER A 10 -28.40 -21.24 -47.06
CA SER A 10 -27.57 -20.23 -46.43
C SER A 10 -26.49 -20.94 -45.59
N TYR A 11 -25.24 -20.92 -46.04
CA TYR A 11 -24.08 -21.35 -45.26
C TYR A 11 -23.66 -20.21 -44.32
N GLY A 12 -23.89 -20.38 -43.02
CA GLY A 12 -23.35 -19.50 -41.98
C GLY A 12 -21.89 -19.85 -41.68
N PHE A 13 -20.97 -18.98 -42.06
CA PHE A 13 -19.57 -19.04 -41.62
C PHE A 13 -19.46 -18.55 -40.18
N VAL A 14 -19.15 -19.45 -39.25
CA VAL A 14 -18.70 -19.08 -37.90
C VAL A 14 -17.21 -18.74 -37.99
N VAL A 15 -16.89 -17.45 -37.95
CA VAL A 15 -15.52 -16.98 -37.81
C VAL A 15 -15.11 -17.20 -36.36
N LEU A 16 -14.38 -18.29 -36.11
CA LEU A 16 -13.72 -18.55 -34.84
C LEU A 16 -12.50 -17.60 -34.75
N SER A 17 -12.68 -16.41 -34.18
CA SER A 17 -11.55 -15.54 -33.85
C SER A 17 -10.73 -16.19 -32.74
N CYS A 18 -9.65 -16.88 -33.11
CA CYS A 18 -8.58 -17.22 -32.19
C CYS A 18 -7.93 -15.91 -31.70
N ILE A 19 -8.40 -15.41 -30.56
CA ILE A 19 -7.68 -14.41 -29.78
C ILE A 19 -6.41 -15.11 -29.27
N LEU A 20 -5.29 -14.86 -29.95
CA LEU A 20 -3.96 -15.16 -29.44
C LEU A 20 -3.77 -14.34 -28.17
N VAL A 21 -3.99 -14.94 -27.01
CA VAL A 21 -3.58 -14.39 -25.73
C VAL A 21 -2.05 -14.44 -25.73
N ALA A 22 -1.40 -13.29 -25.94
CA ALA A 22 0.03 -13.18 -25.79
C ALA A 22 0.42 -13.71 -24.39
N ALA A 23 1.38 -14.63 -24.32
CA ALA A 23 1.86 -15.14 -23.05
C ALA A 23 2.41 -13.98 -22.23
N ALA A 24 1.84 -13.74 -21.05
CA ALA A 24 2.28 -12.69 -20.14
C ALA A 24 3.79 -12.87 -19.84
N ARG A 25 4.58 -11.83 -20.14
CA ARG A 25 6.04 -11.88 -20.08
C ARG A 25 6.53 -11.28 -18.77
N THR A 26 7.48 -11.96 -18.17
CA THR A 26 8.34 -11.40 -17.12
C THR A 26 9.12 -10.20 -17.67
N VAL A 27 9.07 -9.07 -16.97
CA VAL A 27 9.74 -7.82 -17.39
C VAL A 27 10.82 -7.44 -16.39
N THR A 28 11.95 -6.93 -16.90
CA THR A 28 12.98 -6.28 -16.09
C THR A 28 12.88 -4.77 -16.30
N PRO A 29 12.31 -4.02 -15.34
CA PRO A 29 12.24 -2.57 -15.42
C PRO A 29 13.62 -1.92 -15.53
N GLU A 30 13.78 -1.01 -16.48
CA GLU A 30 14.98 -0.20 -16.62
C GLU A 30 14.69 1.28 -16.35
N VAL A 31 15.53 1.91 -15.54
CA VAL A 31 15.43 3.34 -15.23
C VAL A 31 15.93 4.16 -16.42
N ALA A 32 15.13 5.14 -16.85
CA ALA A 32 15.50 6.15 -17.83
C ALA A 32 16.11 7.39 -17.15
N SER A 33 15.46 7.90 -16.10
CA SER A 33 15.92 9.07 -15.34
C SER A 33 15.36 9.08 -13.92
N ILE A 34 16.02 9.83 -13.04
CA ILE A 34 15.56 10.07 -11.67
C ILE A 34 15.51 11.59 -11.43
N THR A 35 14.43 12.08 -10.86
CA THR A 35 14.24 13.50 -10.50
C THR A 35 13.93 13.61 -9.01
N ASN A 36 14.64 14.50 -8.29
CA ASN A 36 14.42 14.75 -6.86
C ASN A 36 13.47 15.94 -6.65
N TYR A 37 12.50 15.78 -5.74
CA TYR A 37 11.44 16.75 -5.43
C TYR A 37 11.53 17.33 -4.01
N GLY A 38 12.64 17.12 -3.32
CA GLY A 38 12.80 17.52 -1.92
C GLY A 38 12.00 16.61 -1.00
N SER A 39 11.44 17.18 0.07
CA SER A 39 10.75 16.44 1.14
C SER A 39 9.24 16.58 1.05
N VAL A 40 8.51 15.49 1.32
CA VAL A 40 7.05 15.45 1.47
C VAL A 40 6.70 15.54 2.95
N LEU A 41 6.72 16.75 3.49
CA LEU A 41 6.31 16.97 4.87
C LEU A 41 5.34 18.15 4.97
N ASP A 42 4.55 18.14 6.04
CA ASP A 42 3.74 19.27 6.50
C ASP A 42 4.36 19.85 7.79
N GLN A 43 3.52 20.42 8.65
CA GLN A 43 3.92 20.98 9.95
C GLN A 43 4.14 19.91 11.04
N LEU A 44 4.11 18.61 10.69
CA LEU A 44 4.36 17.50 11.62
C LEU A 44 5.67 16.76 11.29
N ASN A 45 6.31 16.23 12.33
CA ASN A 45 7.38 15.25 12.25
C ASN A 45 6.75 13.88 11.96
N ARG A 46 6.75 13.40 10.71
CA ARG A 46 6.03 12.18 10.32
C ARG A 46 6.97 11.04 9.96
N ASP A 47 6.64 9.87 10.49
CA ASP A 47 7.31 8.64 10.12
C ASP A 47 6.46 7.82 9.13
N SER A 48 7.12 7.30 8.08
CA SER A 48 6.64 6.17 7.28
C SER A 48 5.25 6.40 6.68
N CYS A 49 5.16 7.31 5.72
CA CYS A 49 3.91 7.67 5.08
C CYS A 49 3.64 6.82 3.82
N SER A 50 2.53 6.11 3.81
CA SER A 50 1.98 5.43 2.64
C SER A 50 0.91 6.29 1.97
N SER A 51 0.53 5.95 0.74
CA SER A 51 -0.39 6.77 -0.06
C SER A 51 -1.45 5.95 -0.78
N SER A 52 -2.60 6.56 -1.04
CA SER A 52 -3.70 5.96 -1.79
C SER A 52 -4.38 6.98 -2.66
N ARG A 53 -4.65 6.61 -3.92
CA ARG A 53 -5.40 7.47 -4.84
C ARG A 53 -6.83 7.55 -4.34
N TRP A 54 -7.17 8.69 -3.74
CA TRP A 54 -8.45 8.88 -3.05
C TRP A 54 -9.53 9.31 -4.03
N THR A 55 -9.22 10.30 -4.86
CA THR A 55 -10.04 10.73 -6.00
C THR A 55 -9.12 10.90 -7.22
N PRO A 56 -9.64 11.19 -8.42
CA PRO A 56 -8.80 11.39 -9.60
C PRO A 56 -7.70 12.45 -9.44
N ASN A 57 -7.84 13.40 -8.51
CA ASN A 57 -6.88 14.51 -8.30
C ASN A 57 -6.33 14.59 -6.87
N VAL A 58 -6.76 13.71 -5.97
CA VAL A 58 -6.41 13.77 -4.54
C VAL A 58 -5.81 12.45 -4.09
N VAL A 59 -4.71 12.54 -3.34
CA VAL A 59 -4.05 11.41 -2.72
C VAL A 59 -4.15 11.53 -1.21
N LEU A 60 -4.70 10.49 -0.59
CA LEU A 60 -4.69 10.33 0.86
C LEU A 60 -3.34 9.76 1.26
N TRP A 61 -2.72 10.38 2.26
CA TRP A 61 -1.51 9.92 2.92
C TRP A 61 -1.86 9.44 4.30
N THR A 62 -1.34 8.28 4.68
CA THR A 62 -1.46 7.72 6.03
C THR A 62 -0.07 7.44 6.55
N CYS A 63 0.26 7.99 7.71
CA CYS A 63 1.59 7.88 8.31
C CYS A 63 1.50 7.10 9.61
N ARG A 64 2.63 6.50 9.99
CA ARG A 64 2.83 5.94 11.33
C ARG A 64 3.03 7.10 12.33
N ASP A 65 3.95 6.92 13.28
CA ASP A 65 4.21 7.87 14.35
C ASP A 65 4.38 9.30 13.82
N SER A 66 3.67 10.23 14.46
CA SER A 66 3.70 11.63 14.12
C SER A 66 3.81 12.48 15.38
N GLN A 67 4.59 13.55 15.32
CA GLN A 67 4.76 14.49 16.44
C GLN A 67 4.58 15.93 15.95
N THR A 68 4.05 16.79 16.82
CA THR A 68 4.14 18.24 16.61
C THR A 68 5.51 18.76 16.95
N PHE A 69 5.82 19.97 16.50
CA PHE A 69 7.00 20.71 16.92
C PHE A 69 6.69 21.68 18.06
N GLN A 70 7.64 21.82 18.98
CA GLN A 70 7.73 22.95 19.90
C GLN A 70 8.18 24.21 19.13
N PRO A 71 8.03 25.42 19.71
CA PRO A 71 8.50 26.65 19.07
C PRO A 71 10.00 26.67 18.75
N ASP A 72 10.81 25.86 19.44
CA ASP A 72 12.25 25.71 19.21
C ASP A 72 12.59 24.69 18.09
N GLY A 73 11.57 24.09 17.47
CA GLY A 73 11.71 23.11 16.39
C GLY A 73 11.92 21.66 16.83
N ASN A 74 11.90 21.38 18.14
CA ASN A 74 12.01 20.00 18.64
C ASN A 74 10.67 19.26 18.55
N PRO A 75 10.65 17.95 18.22
CA PRO A 75 9.43 17.17 18.24
C PRO A 75 8.91 16.95 19.67
N VAL A 76 7.59 16.84 19.81
CA VAL A 76 6.88 16.68 21.10
C VAL A 76 6.42 15.24 21.29
N ASP A 77 6.74 14.66 22.44
CA ASP A 77 6.18 13.39 22.91
C ASP A 77 4.90 13.58 23.74
N PRO A 78 4.02 12.56 23.79
CA PRO A 78 4.11 11.26 23.10
C PRO A 78 3.79 11.36 21.61
N SER A 79 4.37 10.46 20.81
CA SER A 79 4.02 10.35 19.39
C SER A 79 2.57 9.89 19.19
N ILE A 80 1.88 10.53 18.24
CA ILE A 80 0.57 10.14 17.76
C ILE A 80 0.78 8.93 16.84
N ALA A 81 0.28 7.76 17.22
CA ALA A 81 0.63 6.49 16.58
C ALA A 81 0.34 6.43 15.07
N ASN A 82 -0.67 7.15 14.60
CA ASN A 82 -0.94 7.28 13.18
C ASN A 82 -1.72 8.56 12.91
N THR A 83 -1.51 9.11 11.72
CA THR A 83 -2.19 10.32 11.25
C THR A 83 -2.45 10.24 9.75
N ALA A 84 -3.25 11.15 9.23
CA ALA A 84 -3.50 11.28 7.80
C ALA A 84 -3.41 12.72 7.29
N SER A 85 -3.18 12.86 6.00
CA SER A 85 -3.15 14.12 5.27
C SER A 85 -3.57 13.91 3.80
N PHE A 86 -3.77 14.98 3.05
CA PHE A 86 -3.97 14.94 1.62
C PHE A 86 -2.89 15.69 0.86
N SER A 87 -2.62 15.25 -0.35
CA SER A 87 -1.99 16.09 -1.37
C SER A 87 -2.85 16.12 -2.62
N SER A 88 -2.66 17.17 -3.42
CA SER A 88 -3.08 17.12 -4.82
C SER A 88 -2.14 16.23 -5.62
N LEU A 89 -2.63 15.63 -6.69
CA LEU A 89 -1.74 15.07 -7.69
C LEU A 89 -0.91 16.18 -8.34
N PRO A 90 0.37 15.93 -8.64
CA PRO A 90 1.16 16.84 -9.45
C PRO A 90 0.45 17.17 -10.77
N SER A 91 0.15 18.44 -11.02
CA SER A 91 -0.58 18.91 -12.21
C SER A 91 0.21 18.77 -13.51
N SER A 92 1.53 18.61 -13.43
CA SER A 92 2.40 18.33 -14.57
C SER A 92 3.42 17.24 -14.22
N PRO A 93 3.50 16.16 -15.02
CA PRO A 93 4.59 15.19 -14.92
C PRO A 93 5.98 15.82 -15.10
N ARG A 94 6.08 16.94 -15.84
CA ARG A 94 7.35 17.56 -16.23
C ARG A 94 7.80 18.71 -15.32
N ASN A 95 6.91 19.22 -14.48
CA ASN A 95 7.25 20.30 -13.56
C ASN A 95 6.43 20.24 -12.25
N PRO A 96 6.54 19.17 -11.45
CA PRO A 96 5.89 19.14 -10.14
C PRO A 96 6.49 20.21 -9.23
N GLN A 97 5.65 21.10 -8.71
CA GLN A 97 5.97 21.83 -7.50
C GLN A 97 6.21 20.82 -6.35
N ASN A 98 6.93 21.23 -5.30
CA ASN A 98 7.09 20.42 -4.09
C ASN A 98 5.71 19.91 -3.65
N LEU A 99 5.60 18.59 -3.49
CA LEU A 99 4.36 17.99 -3.04
C LEU A 99 4.21 18.30 -1.55
N THR A 100 3.33 19.24 -1.24
CA THR A 100 3.03 19.61 0.14
C THR A 100 1.81 18.83 0.64
N LEU A 101 1.95 18.25 1.81
CA LEU A 101 0.85 17.65 2.55
C LEU A 101 0.00 18.78 3.13
N SER A 102 -1.31 18.73 2.87
CA SER A 102 -2.26 19.70 3.42
C SER A 102 -2.34 19.54 4.95
N PRO A 103 -2.45 20.63 5.70
CA PRO A 103 -2.40 20.56 7.15
C PRO A 103 -3.44 19.57 7.68
N PRO A 104 -3.05 18.75 8.67
CA PRO A 104 -3.70 17.47 8.90
C PRO A 104 -4.95 17.58 9.77
N GLN A 105 -5.48 16.39 10.05
CA GLN A 105 -6.24 16.03 11.25
C GLN A 105 -5.93 16.96 12.43
N ASN A 106 -6.95 17.30 13.21
CA ASN A 106 -6.77 17.94 14.51
C ASN A 106 -5.71 17.19 15.32
N VAL A 107 -4.59 17.86 15.57
CA VAL A 107 -3.45 17.32 16.32
C VAL A 107 -3.93 16.66 17.62
N GLY A 108 -3.37 15.50 17.94
CA GLY A 108 -3.71 14.72 19.13
C GLY A 108 -4.84 13.70 18.94
N GLN A 109 -5.32 13.53 17.71
CA GLN A 109 -6.25 12.46 17.36
C GLN A 109 -5.57 11.42 16.45
N LEU A 110 -5.89 10.15 16.66
CA LEU A 110 -5.50 9.06 15.77
C LEU A 110 -6.41 9.01 14.55
N PHE A 111 -5.84 8.75 13.37
CA PHE A 111 -6.63 8.52 12.17
C PHE A 111 -7.30 7.14 12.22
N TYR A 112 -6.56 6.07 12.44
CA TYR A 112 -7.02 4.74 12.83
C TYR A 112 -7.08 4.68 14.36
N LYS A 113 -8.27 4.86 14.93
CA LYS A 113 -8.50 4.83 16.38
C LYS A 113 -8.21 3.44 16.92
N LEU A 114 -7.43 3.37 17.99
CA LEU A 114 -7.20 2.15 18.75
C LEU A 114 -8.49 1.61 19.38
N GLU A 115 -8.54 0.30 19.56
CA GLU A 115 -9.65 -0.41 20.18
C GLU A 115 -9.65 -0.26 21.71
N ALA A 116 -10.73 -0.67 22.37
CA ALA A 116 -10.94 -0.39 23.79
C ALA A 116 -9.89 -1.04 24.72
N ASP A 117 -9.33 -2.17 24.30
CA ASP A 117 -8.29 -2.93 25.02
C ASP A 117 -6.86 -2.50 24.65
N GLU A 118 -6.70 -1.47 23.80
CA GLU A 118 -5.42 -0.98 23.30
C GLU A 118 -5.03 0.37 23.94
N CYS A 119 -5.38 0.59 25.21
CA CYS A 119 -5.09 1.82 25.98
C CYS A 119 -5.38 3.15 25.22
N PRO A 120 -6.62 3.39 24.77
CA PRO A 120 -6.98 4.64 24.11
C PRO A 120 -6.79 5.86 25.03
N PRO A 121 -6.60 7.08 24.46
CA PRO A 121 -6.75 7.40 23.04
C PRO A 121 -5.46 7.33 22.22
N LEU A 122 -4.28 7.22 22.85
CA LEU A 122 -2.97 7.27 22.17
C LEU A 122 -2.15 5.97 22.31
N GLY A 123 -2.68 4.95 22.98
CA GLY A 123 -2.06 3.63 23.09
C GLY A 123 -1.15 3.46 24.29
N LEU A 124 -0.96 4.48 25.13
CA LEU A 124 0.04 4.47 26.20
C LEU A 124 -0.41 3.58 27.38
N CYS A 125 0.28 2.46 27.58
CA CYS A 125 0.08 1.53 28.69
C CYS A 125 1.36 1.43 29.54
N GLY A 126 1.59 2.38 30.44
CA GLY A 126 2.80 2.40 31.27
C GLY A 126 4.08 2.42 30.41
N ASP A 127 4.90 1.37 30.52
CA ASP A 127 6.17 1.22 29.78
C ASP A 127 6.01 0.65 28.35
N SER A 128 4.77 0.47 27.90
CA SER A 128 4.45 -0.06 26.57
C SER A 128 3.45 0.83 25.84
N ARG A 129 3.36 0.68 24.52
CA ARG A 129 2.41 1.44 23.71
C ARG A 129 1.77 0.58 22.63
N TRP A 130 0.45 0.62 22.52
CA TRP A 130 -0.27 0.09 21.36
C TRP A 130 -0.20 1.05 20.19
N VAL A 131 0.00 0.51 18.99
CA VAL A 131 0.08 1.28 17.76
C VAL A 131 -0.86 0.70 16.71
N GLY A 132 -1.51 1.59 15.98
CA GLY A 132 -2.28 1.27 14.79
C GLY A 132 -1.54 1.75 13.54
N TRP A 133 -0.36 1.17 13.27
CA TRP A 133 0.51 1.61 12.19
C TRP A 133 -0.02 1.23 10.79
N PRO A 134 -0.21 2.20 9.88
CA PRO A 134 -0.64 1.93 8.51
C PRO A 134 0.57 1.62 7.61
N ASP A 135 0.95 0.36 7.59
CA ASP A 135 2.08 -0.14 6.78
C ASP A 135 1.81 -0.03 5.27
N THR A 136 0.54 0.05 4.89
CA THR A 136 0.07 0.30 3.54
C THR A 136 -1.02 1.35 3.55
N GLY A 137 -1.22 2.00 2.39
CA GLY A 137 -2.35 2.90 2.21
C GLY A 137 -3.66 2.12 2.10
N PRO A 138 -4.81 2.70 2.47
CA PRO A 138 -6.09 2.02 2.39
C PRO A 138 -6.45 1.65 0.94
N VAL A 139 -6.91 0.42 0.72
CA VAL A 139 -7.35 -0.05 -0.59
C VAL A 139 -8.69 0.58 -0.94
N VAL A 140 -8.73 1.47 -1.93
CA VAL A 140 -9.95 2.12 -2.41
C VAL A 140 -10.74 1.15 -3.29
N THR A 141 -11.80 0.55 -2.75
CA THR A 141 -12.57 -0.51 -3.41
C THR A 141 -13.74 -0.01 -4.24
N SER A 142 -14.23 1.20 -3.99
CA SER A 142 -15.19 1.85 -4.87
C SER A 142 -15.16 3.37 -4.73
N THR A 143 -15.49 4.03 -5.83
CA THR A 143 -15.79 5.47 -5.87
C THR A 143 -17.22 5.63 -6.37
N GLY A 144 -18.04 6.35 -5.61
CA GLY A 144 -19.46 6.56 -5.86
C GLY A 144 -19.76 7.89 -6.54
N VAL A 145 -21.05 8.12 -6.78
CA VAL A 145 -21.57 9.40 -7.28
C VAL A 145 -21.18 10.53 -6.31
N LEU A 146 -20.86 11.71 -6.82
CA LEU A 146 -20.35 12.87 -6.05
C LEU A 146 -18.98 12.66 -5.39
N GLY A 147 -18.22 11.65 -5.82
CA GLY A 147 -16.88 11.37 -5.31
C GLY A 147 -16.86 10.79 -3.91
N ALA A 148 -17.94 10.12 -3.50
CA ALA A 148 -17.90 9.27 -2.32
C ALA A 148 -16.83 8.18 -2.49
N VAL A 149 -16.10 7.86 -1.44
CA VAL A 149 -15.03 6.86 -1.46
C VAL A 149 -15.30 5.81 -0.40
N ASN A 150 -15.19 4.54 -0.78
CA ASN A 150 -15.14 3.43 0.17
C ASN A 150 -13.79 2.73 0.03
N ALA A 151 -13.10 2.61 1.14
CA ALA A 151 -11.79 1.98 1.21
C ALA A 151 -11.66 1.16 2.50
N TYR A 152 -10.67 0.28 2.52
CA TYR A 152 -10.39 -0.58 3.66
C TYR A 152 -8.90 -0.57 3.99
N ALA A 153 -8.56 -0.74 5.26
CA ALA A 153 -7.18 -0.93 5.71
C ALA A 153 -7.11 -2.09 6.71
N PHE A 154 -6.07 -2.90 6.60
CA PHE A 154 -5.78 -3.97 7.55
C PHE A 154 -4.68 -3.48 8.49
N ILE A 155 -5.06 -3.13 9.71
CA ILE A 155 -4.15 -2.52 10.68
C ILE A 155 -3.78 -3.58 11.71
N ALA A 156 -2.47 -3.79 11.89
CA ALA A 156 -1.96 -4.70 12.90
C ALA A 156 -2.24 -4.15 14.29
N ARG A 157 -2.69 -5.01 15.20
CA ARG A 157 -2.88 -4.69 16.62
C ARG A 157 -1.56 -4.95 17.32
N GLN A 158 -0.67 -3.96 17.38
CA GLN A 158 0.69 -4.15 17.85
C GLN A 158 0.97 -3.41 19.15
N GLN A 159 1.64 -4.09 20.08
CA GLN A 159 2.17 -3.48 21.29
C GLN A 159 3.70 -3.38 21.18
N LEU A 160 4.22 -2.22 21.53
CA LEU A 160 5.64 -1.90 21.53
C LEU A 160 6.18 -1.77 22.95
N SER A 161 7.45 -2.12 23.14
CA SER A 161 8.28 -1.66 24.26
C SER A 161 9.52 -0.98 23.67
N GLY A 162 9.62 0.34 23.88
CA GLY A 162 10.51 1.18 23.07
C GLY A 162 10.15 1.08 21.58
N LEU A 163 11.13 0.72 20.74
CA LEU A 163 10.95 0.51 19.29
C LEU A 163 10.63 -0.95 18.91
N ALA A 164 10.66 -1.88 19.87
CA ALA A 164 10.49 -3.30 19.60
C ALA A 164 9.01 -3.70 19.68
N VAL A 165 8.51 -4.40 18.66
CA VAL A 165 7.21 -5.08 18.72
C VAL A 165 7.33 -6.24 19.70
N VAL A 166 6.60 -6.17 20.82
CA VAL A 166 6.56 -7.23 21.84
C VAL A 166 5.35 -8.13 21.69
N GLN A 167 4.28 -7.64 21.05
CA GLN A 167 3.07 -8.41 20.80
C GLN A 167 2.40 -7.95 19.50
N THR A 168 1.82 -8.90 18.76
CA THR A 168 0.87 -8.63 17.67
C THR A 168 -0.38 -9.49 17.92
N ASP A 169 -1.51 -8.86 18.21
CA ASP A 169 -2.76 -9.53 18.55
C ASP A 169 -3.74 -9.58 17.36
N GLY A 170 -3.21 -9.99 16.21
CA GLY A 170 -3.95 -10.05 14.96
C GLY A 170 -4.03 -8.69 14.24
N TYR A 171 -5.00 -8.60 13.34
CA TYR A 171 -5.18 -7.46 12.44
C TYR A 171 -6.66 -7.12 12.34
N SER A 172 -7.00 -5.86 12.59
CA SER A 172 -8.36 -5.35 12.46
C SER A 172 -8.60 -4.76 11.09
N LEU A 173 -9.80 -4.98 10.57
CA LEU A 173 -10.25 -4.39 9.31
C LEU A 173 -10.92 -3.05 9.61
N TYR A 174 -10.27 -1.98 9.16
CA TYR A 174 -10.83 -0.63 9.22
C TYR A 174 -11.54 -0.31 7.90
N ARG A 175 -12.69 0.33 8.01
CA ARG A 175 -13.38 0.95 6.88
C ARG A 175 -13.10 2.45 6.89
N VAL A 176 -12.69 2.97 5.74
CA VAL A 176 -12.31 4.37 5.53
C VAL A 176 -13.24 4.96 4.47
N THR A 177 -13.99 6.00 4.83
CA THR A 177 -15.06 6.53 3.97
C THR A 177 -15.06 8.05 3.87
N SER A 178 -15.36 8.55 2.68
CA SER A 178 -15.71 9.96 2.43
C SER A 178 -17.07 10.02 1.77
N ALA A 179 -17.96 10.91 2.24
CA ALA A 179 -19.26 11.13 1.61
C ALA A 179 -19.17 11.94 0.31
N HIS A 180 -18.16 12.80 0.19
CA HIS A 180 -17.99 13.72 -0.93
C HIS A 180 -16.51 13.84 -1.35
N ALA A 181 -16.28 14.20 -2.61
CA ALA A 181 -14.96 14.67 -3.04
C ALA A 181 -14.63 16.01 -2.36
N GLY A 182 -13.60 16.02 -1.52
CA GLY A 182 -13.12 17.24 -0.88
C GLY A 182 -11.90 16.99 0.02
N PRO A 183 -11.25 18.05 0.51
CA PRO A 183 -10.06 17.95 1.36
C PRO A 183 -10.38 17.60 2.82
N GLN A 184 -11.60 17.15 3.13
CA GLN A 184 -11.96 16.69 4.46
C GLN A 184 -11.44 15.28 4.66
N LEU A 185 -10.71 15.04 5.75
CA LEU A 185 -10.22 13.70 6.05
C LEU A 185 -11.37 12.71 6.12
N PRO A 186 -11.17 11.49 5.59
CA PRO A 186 -12.21 10.49 5.62
C PRO A 186 -12.47 10.03 7.06
N THR A 187 -13.68 9.51 7.28
CA THR A 187 -14.04 8.86 8.53
C THR A 187 -13.50 7.44 8.53
N THR A 188 -12.88 7.05 9.65
CA THR A 188 -12.44 5.68 9.91
C THR A 188 -13.31 5.03 10.98
N LYS A 189 -13.54 3.72 10.85
CA LYS A 189 -14.11 2.88 11.89
C LYS A 189 -13.54 1.47 11.81
N VAL A 190 -13.42 0.80 12.94
CA VAL A 190 -13.22 -0.66 12.96
C VAL A 190 -14.48 -1.31 12.40
N GLU A 191 -14.37 -1.97 11.25
CA GLU A 191 -15.47 -2.72 10.65
C GLU A 191 -15.54 -4.12 11.25
N VAL A 192 -14.37 -4.77 11.42
CA VAL A 192 -14.23 -6.07 12.06
C VAL A 192 -12.95 -6.09 12.89
N SER A 193 -13.11 -6.21 14.21
CA SER A 193 -12.01 -6.40 15.15
C SER A 193 -11.35 -7.76 14.94
N ALA A 194 -10.01 -7.82 15.02
CA ALA A 194 -9.21 -9.04 14.87
C ALA A 194 -9.63 -9.89 13.65
N PHE A 195 -9.92 -9.23 12.52
CA PHE A 195 -10.33 -9.87 11.26
C PHE A 195 -9.41 -11.02 10.85
N TRP A 196 -8.10 -10.79 10.94
CA TRP A 196 -7.10 -11.87 10.98
C TRP A 196 -6.68 -12.06 12.44
N SER A 197 -6.84 -13.28 12.95
CA SER A 197 -6.38 -13.63 14.29
C SER A 197 -4.85 -13.67 14.36
N ARG A 198 -4.30 -13.69 15.58
CA ARG A 198 -2.84 -13.81 15.81
C ARG A 198 -2.18 -15.07 15.22
N THR A 199 -2.98 -16.08 14.87
CA THR A 199 -2.52 -17.35 14.27
C THR A 199 -2.72 -17.40 12.76
N GLU A 200 -3.13 -16.30 12.15
CA GLU A 200 -3.35 -16.17 10.71
C GLU A 200 -2.39 -15.12 10.11
N ILE A 201 -2.15 -15.25 8.81
CA ILE A 201 -1.44 -14.23 8.04
C ILE A 201 -2.34 -12.98 7.97
N GLY A 202 -1.76 -11.81 8.26
CA GLY A 202 -2.42 -10.52 8.09
C GLY A 202 -2.52 -10.11 6.63
N TYR A 203 -3.32 -10.79 5.82
CA TYR A 203 -3.44 -10.43 4.39
C TYR A 203 -3.95 -9.00 4.21
N GLY A 204 -3.24 -8.22 3.41
CA GLY A 204 -3.52 -6.81 3.15
C GLY A 204 -2.65 -5.85 3.96
N SER A 205 -2.00 -6.31 5.03
CA SER A 205 -1.11 -5.45 5.84
C SER A 205 0.23 -5.16 5.18
N ALA A 206 0.73 -6.07 4.32
CA ALA A 206 2.02 -5.91 3.63
C ALA A 206 1.87 -5.37 2.20
N GLY A 207 0.66 -5.39 1.64
CA GLY A 207 0.38 -4.85 0.31
C GLY A 207 -1.05 -5.16 -0.14
N SER A 208 -1.64 -4.27 -0.94
CA SER A 208 -2.97 -4.47 -1.50
C SER A 208 -3.02 -3.90 -2.92
N VAL A 209 -3.62 -4.64 -3.86
CA VAL A 209 -3.78 -4.21 -5.25
C VAL A 209 -5.13 -4.66 -5.80
N LEU A 210 -5.81 -3.76 -6.50
CA LEU A 210 -7.04 -4.07 -7.20
C LEU A 210 -6.74 -4.34 -8.67
N HIS A 211 -7.14 -5.52 -9.16
CA HIS A 211 -6.93 -5.89 -10.55
C HIS A 211 -7.97 -6.93 -10.99
N ASN A 212 -8.51 -6.78 -12.21
CA ASN A 212 -9.47 -7.70 -12.82
C ASN A 212 -10.65 -8.11 -11.93
N GLY A 213 -11.20 -7.17 -11.15
CA GLY A 213 -12.34 -7.41 -10.27
C GLY A 213 -12.02 -8.16 -8.97
N TYR A 214 -10.75 -8.30 -8.63
CA TYR A 214 -10.28 -8.85 -7.35
C TYR A 214 -9.50 -7.79 -6.57
N ALA A 215 -9.60 -7.86 -5.24
CA ALA A 215 -8.59 -7.33 -4.34
C ALA A 215 -7.60 -8.44 -4.03
N TYR A 216 -6.33 -8.25 -4.40
CA TYR A 216 -5.23 -9.11 -3.99
C TYR A 216 -4.56 -8.48 -2.77
N LEU A 217 -4.41 -9.27 -1.72
CA LEU A 217 -4.06 -8.84 -0.38
C LEU A 217 -2.86 -9.66 0.07
N TYR A 218 -1.74 -8.98 0.30
CA TYR A 218 -0.47 -9.60 0.66
C TYR A 218 -0.22 -9.46 2.15
N GLY A 219 0.30 -10.52 2.75
CA GLY A 219 0.68 -10.54 4.16
C GLY A 219 2.07 -11.13 4.36
N ALA A 220 2.74 -10.72 5.42
CA ALA A 220 4.04 -11.24 5.79
C ALA A 220 3.92 -12.64 6.40
N THR A 221 4.74 -13.57 5.91
CA THR A 221 4.96 -14.88 6.53
C THR A 221 6.04 -14.78 7.62
N PRO A 222 6.15 -15.76 8.53
CA PRO A 222 7.19 -15.78 9.57
C PRO A 222 8.64 -15.73 9.02
N ASN A 223 8.87 -16.23 7.80
CA ASN A 223 10.18 -16.15 7.12
C ASN A 223 10.38 -14.85 6.32
N ARG A 224 9.57 -13.81 6.57
CA ARG A 224 9.64 -12.48 5.95
C ARG A 224 9.47 -12.50 4.42
N LYS A 225 8.72 -13.48 3.93
CA LYS A 225 8.24 -13.55 2.55
C LYS A 225 6.78 -13.10 2.49
N LEU A 226 6.26 -12.95 1.28
CA LEU A 226 4.85 -12.64 1.09
C LEU A 226 4.05 -13.92 0.88
N ALA A 227 2.83 -13.92 1.39
CA ALA A 227 1.74 -14.79 0.96
C ALA A 227 0.62 -13.90 0.39
N VAL A 228 -0.24 -14.46 -0.47
CA VAL A 228 -1.34 -13.71 -1.10
C VAL A 228 -2.69 -14.39 -0.90
N ALA A 229 -3.68 -13.59 -0.54
CA ALA A 229 -5.09 -13.90 -0.64
C ALA A 229 -5.75 -13.01 -1.69
N ARG A 230 -6.91 -13.42 -2.18
CA ARG A 230 -7.75 -12.58 -3.03
C ARG A 230 -9.20 -12.64 -2.59
N ALA A 231 -9.90 -11.53 -2.74
CA ALA A 231 -11.35 -11.46 -2.58
C ALA A 231 -11.97 -10.87 -3.85
N LYS A 232 -13.02 -11.51 -4.36
CA LYS A 232 -13.75 -10.99 -5.52
C LYS A 232 -14.52 -9.75 -5.09
N LEU A 233 -14.31 -8.63 -5.79
CA LEU A 233 -15.04 -7.41 -5.54
C LEU A 233 -16.46 -7.56 -6.11
N GLY A 234 -17.44 -7.61 -5.23
CA GLY A 234 -18.84 -7.43 -5.60
C GLY A 234 -19.16 -5.98 -5.96
N LEU A 235 -20.44 -5.69 -6.24
CA LEU A 235 -20.92 -4.36 -6.64
C LEU A 235 -20.50 -3.22 -5.68
N PHE A 236 -20.37 -3.52 -4.39
CA PHE A 236 -20.03 -2.54 -3.35
C PHE A 236 -18.59 -2.63 -2.85
N GLY A 237 -17.74 -3.46 -3.47
CA GLY A 237 -16.33 -3.59 -3.11
C GLY A 237 -16.09 -3.94 -1.63
N ARG A 238 -16.94 -4.80 -1.06
CA ARG A 238 -16.91 -5.20 0.36
C ARG A 238 -15.78 -6.19 0.62
N LEU A 239 -15.04 -5.99 1.70
CA LEU A 239 -13.92 -6.85 2.12
C LEU A 239 -14.13 -7.50 3.50
N GLU A 240 -15.21 -7.16 4.20
CA GLU A 240 -15.50 -7.67 5.55
C GLU A 240 -16.03 -9.12 5.58
N ASP A 241 -16.35 -9.72 4.44
CA ASP A 241 -16.78 -11.12 4.39
C ASP A 241 -15.58 -12.05 4.17
N LYS A 242 -15.05 -12.60 5.26
CA LYS A 242 -13.93 -13.55 5.23
C LYS A 242 -14.22 -14.83 4.42
N LYS A 243 -15.49 -15.19 4.19
CA LYS A 243 -15.87 -16.37 3.37
C LYS A 243 -15.69 -16.12 1.86
N ALA A 244 -15.53 -14.87 1.45
CA ALA A 244 -15.30 -14.49 0.06
C ALA A 244 -13.82 -14.65 -0.38
N TYR A 245 -12.93 -14.99 0.56
CA TYR A 245 -11.50 -15.03 0.33
C TYR A 245 -11.05 -16.38 -0.20
N GLU A 246 -10.09 -16.33 -1.13
CA GLU A 246 -9.31 -17.46 -1.60
C GLU A 246 -7.83 -17.17 -1.31
N TYR A 247 -7.09 -18.21 -0.93
CA TYR A 247 -5.68 -18.15 -0.55
C TYR A 247 -4.87 -18.91 -1.58
N TRP A 248 -3.71 -18.38 -1.95
CA TRP A 248 -2.78 -19.12 -2.80
C TRP A 248 -1.96 -20.08 -1.95
N VAL A 249 -2.22 -21.38 -2.11
CA VAL A 249 -1.61 -22.45 -1.31
C VAL A 249 -1.19 -23.57 -2.27
N ASN A 250 0.08 -23.93 -2.27
CA ASN A 250 0.63 -25.04 -3.06
C ASN A 250 0.24 -25.00 -4.56
N GLY A 251 0.35 -23.82 -5.18
CA GLY A 251 0.09 -23.68 -6.62
C GLY A 251 -1.39 -23.59 -7.02
N ALA A 252 -2.32 -23.48 -6.06
CA ALA A 252 -3.73 -23.35 -6.34
C ALA A 252 -4.43 -22.34 -5.41
N TRP A 253 -5.51 -21.74 -5.91
CA TRP A 253 -6.42 -20.93 -5.10
C TRP A 253 -7.36 -21.85 -4.32
N THR A 254 -7.43 -21.69 -3.00
CA THR A 254 -8.29 -22.48 -2.11
C THR A 254 -9.07 -21.58 -1.16
N ARG A 255 -10.24 -22.01 -0.71
CA ARG A 255 -11.04 -21.31 0.32
C ARG A 255 -10.64 -21.67 1.75
N ASN A 256 -9.81 -22.69 1.91
CA ASN A 256 -9.31 -23.09 3.22
C ASN A 256 -8.17 -22.16 3.61
N ALA A 257 -8.37 -21.39 4.68
CA ALA A 257 -7.33 -20.50 5.19
C ALA A 257 -6.13 -21.34 5.66
N PRO A 258 -4.91 -21.02 5.21
CA PRO A 258 -3.70 -21.70 5.66
C PRO A 258 -3.34 -21.26 7.08
N LEU A 259 -2.54 -22.08 7.76
CA LEU A 259 -1.94 -21.71 9.05
C LEU A 259 -0.78 -20.72 8.84
N LEU A 260 -0.49 -19.91 9.86
CA LEU A 260 0.61 -18.93 9.83
C LEU A 260 1.97 -19.53 9.41
N ASN A 261 2.26 -20.76 9.81
CA ASN A 261 3.55 -21.44 9.57
C ASN A 261 3.51 -22.40 8.38
N ASP A 262 2.44 -22.39 7.57
CA ASP A 262 2.39 -23.19 6.34
C ASP A 262 3.50 -22.69 5.40
N THR A 263 4.37 -23.58 4.90
CA THR A 263 5.45 -23.19 4.00
C THR A 263 5.00 -23.12 2.54
N SER A 264 3.84 -23.71 2.21
CA SER A 264 3.31 -23.80 0.84
C SER A 264 2.62 -22.53 0.35
N ILE A 265 2.53 -21.50 1.20
CA ILE A 265 1.95 -20.18 0.89
C ILE A 265 3.01 -19.15 0.45
N VAL A 266 4.29 -19.50 0.59
CA VAL A 266 5.40 -18.58 0.37
C VAL A 266 5.52 -18.27 -1.12
N LEU A 267 5.48 -16.98 -1.45
CA LEU A 267 5.76 -16.50 -2.80
C LEU A 267 7.27 -16.33 -2.97
N GLU A 268 7.85 -17.12 -3.87
CA GLU A 268 9.27 -17.04 -4.18
C GLU A 268 9.70 -15.65 -4.67
N ASN A 269 10.95 -15.28 -4.42
CA ASN A 269 11.55 -13.97 -4.78
C ASN A 269 10.83 -12.72 -4.24
N THR A 270 9.95 -12.87 -3.25
CA THR A 270 9.32 -11.75 -2.55
C THR A 270 10.04 -11.37 -1.26
N SER A 271 9.70 -10.19 -0.72
CA SER A 271 10.15 -9.72 0.59
C SER A 271 8.99 -8.98 1.27
N ALA A 272 8.78 -9.27 2.56
CA ALA A 272 7.79 -8.60 3.40
C ALA A 272 8.42 -7.56 4.36
N ILE A 273 9.67 -7.15 4.10
CA ILE A 273 10.38 -6.22 4.97
C ILE A 273 9.78 -4.83 4.85
N GLN A 274 9.79 -4.26 3.64
CA GLN A 274 9.24 -2.96 3.28
C GLN A 274 8.87 -3.00 1.80
N GLY A 275 7.80 -2.31 1.40
CA GLY A 275 7.53 -2.09 -0.01
C GLY A 275 6.08 -1.84 -0.36
N THR A 276 5.82 -1.78 -1.65
CA THR A 276 4.50 -1.53 -2.22
C THR A 276 4.30 -2.44 -3.41
N ILE A 277 3.09 -3.00 -3.52
CA ILE A 277 2.68 -3.82 -4.64
C ILE A 277 1.62 -3.09 -5.44
N TYR A 278 1.76 -3.09 -6.76
CA TYR A 278 0.80 -2.49 -7.68
C TYR A 278 0.77 -3.21 -9.02
N TRP A 279 -0.23 -2.91 -9.84
CA TRP A 279 -0.31 -3.36 -11.22
C TRP A 279 0.25 -2.28 -12.15
N SER A 280 1.18 -2.62 -13.03
CA SER A 280 1.71 -1.73 -14.06
C SER A 280 1.08 -2.05 -15.41
N PRO A 281 0.31 -1.13 -16.02
CA PRO A 281 -0.20 -1.32 -17.37
C PRO A 281 0.90 -1.27 -18.44
N LYS A 282 2.02 -0.57 -18.19
CA LYS A 282 3.17 -0.53 -19.10
C LYS A 282 3.79 -1.91 -19.33
N TRP A 283 3.81 -2.74 -18.29
CA TRP A 283 4.46 -4.06 -18.33
C TRP A 283 3.45 -5.21 -18.28
N GLU A 284 2.16 -4.91 -18.19
CA GLU A 284 1.10 -5.89 -17.94
C GLU A 284 1.50 -6.88 -16.84
N SER A 285 2.00 -6.34 -15.73
CA SER A 285 2.57 -7.12 -14.64
C SER A 285 2.25 -6.51 -13.28
N PHE A 286 2.14 -7.37 -12.28
CA PHE A 286 2.29 -7.00 -10.88
C PHE A 286 3.73 -6.59 -10.63
N VAL A 287 3.92 -5.55 -9.82
CA VAL A 287 5.21 -4.98 -9.49
C VAL A 287 5.30 -4.83 -7.99
N TRP A 288 6.40 -5.30 -7.42
CA TRP A 288 6.81 -4.99 -6.06
C TRP A 288 8.00 -4.05 -6.13
N ILE A 289 7.92 -2.93 -5.41
CA ILE A 289 9.06 -2.05 -5.16
C ILE A 289 9.22 -1.92 -3.66
N GLY A 290 10.41 -2.20 -3.14
CA GLY A 290 10.66 -2.16 -1.71
C GLY A 290 12.14 -2.11 -1.35
N GLY A 291 12.40 -1.99 -0.05
CA GLY A 291 13.75 -1.94 0.51
C GLY A 291 14.30 -3.32 0.87
N ASP A 292 15.61 -3.37 1.05
CA ASP A 292 16.31 -4.45 1.74
C ASP A 292 16.20 -4.29 3.27
N PHE A 293 17.03 -5.04 4.01
CA PHE A 293 16.96 -5.03 5.46
C PHE A 293 17.55 -3.73 6.03
N PHE A 294 16.73 -3.09 6.85
CA PHE A 294 16.99 -1.90 7.66
C PHE A 294 18.40 -1.85 8.32
N PRO A 295 19.04 -0.66 8.46
CA PRO A 295 18.64 0.68 7.99
C PRO A 295 19.41 1.15 6.74
N ASN A 296 18.70 1.48 5.66
CA ASN A 296 19.23 2.12 4.45
C ASN A 296 18.08 2.68 3.57
N ALA A 297 18.41 3.18 2.38
CA ALA A 297 17.47 3.72 1.41
C ALA A 297 17.60 3.04 0.02
N ASN A 298 17.85 1.74 -0.01
CA ASN A 298 17.92 0.99 -1.27
C ASN A 298 16.52 0.64 -1.76
N PHE A 299 16.31 0.68 -3.07
CA PHE A 299 15.05 0.32 -3.72
C PHE A 299 15.29 -0.78 -4.74
N TYR A 300 14.59 -1.87 -4.54
CA TYR A 300 14.59 -3.03 -5.39
C TYR A 300 13.26 -3.15 -6.12
N VAL A 301 13.27 -3.70 -7.33
CA VAL A 301 12.07 -3.98 -8.12
C VAL A 301 11.98 -5.46 -8.46
N SER A 302 10.78 -6.02 -8.36
CA SER A 302 10.43 -7.36 -8.82
C SER A 302 9.10 -7.30 -9.57
N THR A 303 8.95 -8.11 -10.63
CA THR A 303 7.71 -8.17 -11.41
C THR A 303 7.16 -9.59 -11.47
N SER A 304 5.85 -9.70 -11.71
CA SER A 304 5.19 -10.96 -12.01
C SER A 304 4.00 -10.78 -12.94
N PRO A 305 3.79 -11.69 -13.90
CA PRO A 305 2.58 -11.67 -14.73
C PRO A 305 1.28 -11.95 -13.94
N LYS A 306 1.37 -12.51 -12.73
CA LYS A 306 0.22 -12.83 -11.86
C LYS A 306 0.50 -12.42 -10.42
N ALA A 307 -0.56 -12.22 -9.64
CA ALA A 307 -0.43 -11.79 -8.26
C ALA A 307 0.36 -12.79 -7.39
N GLU A 308 0.21 -14.07 -7.69
CA GLU A 308 0.84 -15.21 -7.01
C GLU A 308 2.24 -15.57 -7.55
N GLY A 309 2.75 -14.88 -8.56
CA GLY A 309 4.01 -15.27 -9.19
C GLY A 309 3.88 -16.00 -10.54
N PRO A 310 5.02 -16.45 -11.11
CA PRO A 310 6.35 -16.36 -10.54
C PRO A 310 6.85 -14.92 -10.49
N TRP A 311 7.45 -14.52 -9.37
CA TRP A 311 8.10 -13.20 -9.23
C TRP A 311 9.55 -13.27 -9.67
N THR A 312 10.05 -12.23 -10.33
CA THR A 312 11.48 -12.13 -10.66
C THR A 312 12.31 -11.98 -9.39
N PRO A 313 13.59 -12.40 -9.41
CA PRO A 313 14.55 -11.91 -8.44
C PRO A 313 14.52 -10.38 -8.35
N ALA A 314 14.54 -9.86 -7.14
CA ALA A 314 14.52 -8.43 -6.89
C ALA A 314 15.83 -7.78 -7.37
N GLN A 315 15.73 -6.68 -8.11
CA GLN A 315 16.88 -5.97 -8.67
C GLN A 315 16.99 -4.57 -8.08
N LEU A 316 18.17 -4.22 -7.55
CA LEU A 316 18.46 -2.86 -7.10
C LEU A 316 18.41 -1.92 -8.30
N PHE A 317 17.63 -0.86 -8.22
CA PHE A 317 17.55 0.13 -9.30
C PHE A 317 17.75 1.58 -8.82
N TYR A 318 17.67 1.82 -7.50
CA TYR A 318 17.89 3.14 -6.92
C TYR A 318 18.39 3.04 -5.47
N SER A 319 19.24 3.98 -5.07
CA SER A 319 19.66 4.18 -3.68
C SER A 319 19.49 5.66 -3.30
N GLY A 320 18.66 5.90 -2.30
CA GLY A 320 18.40 7.22 -1.74
C GLY A 320 19.49 7.70 -0.77
N ALA A 321 19.42 8.97 -0.41
CA ALA A 321 20.27 9.54 0.62
C ALA A 321 19.89 9.01 2.02
N VAL A 322 20.90 8.66 2.82
CA VAL A 322 20.73 8.27 4.22
C VAL A 322 20.99 9.46 5.15
N GLY A 323 20.39 9.40 6.33
CA GLY A 323 20.51 10.41 7.38
C GLY A 323 21.67 10.14 8.33
N ASN A 324 21.76 10.94 9.37
CA ASN A 324 22.75 10.84 10.43
C ASN A 324 22.13 10.79 11.84
N GLY A 325 20.81 10.59 11.93
CA GLY A 325 20.11 10.29 13.18
C GLY A 325 20.30 8.85 13.64
N SER A 326 19.52 8.43 14.63
CA SER A 326 19.68 7.09 15.25
C SER A 326 19.36 5.95 14.27
N LEU A 327 18.41 6.18 13.36
CA LEU A 327 18.00 5.25 12.30
C LEU A 327 18.16 5.93 10.93
N PRO A 328 19.33 5.77 10.26
CA PRO A 328 19.71 6.61 9.12
C PRO A 328 18.68 6.70 7.99
N ALA A 329 18.07 5.57 7.60
CA ALA A 329 16.98 5.53 6.64
C ALA A 329 16.18 4.22 6.72
N TYR A 330 14.90 4.29 6.37
CA TYR A 330 13.97 3.16 6.34
C TYR A 330 12.65 3.51 5.64
N SER A 331 11.71 2.56 5.61
CA SER A 331 10.38 2.71 4.99
C SER A 331 10.41 3.11 3.52
N ALA A 332 11.15 2.33 2.71
CA ALA A 332 11.17 2.45 1.26
C ALA A 332 9.78 2.11 0.67
N ILE A 333 9.05 3.15 0.23
CA ILE A 333 7.67 3.07 -0.24
C ILE A 333 7.59 3.59 -1.68
N ALA A 334 6.84 2.90 -2.53
CA ALA A 334 6.46 3.40 -3.84
C ALA A 334 5.03 3.96 -3.82
N HIS A 335 4.77 4.98 -4.64
CA HIS A 335 3.51 5.72 -4.63
C HIS A 335 2.82 5.64 -6.00
N PRO A 336 2.23 4.48 -6.37
CA PRO A 336 1.48 4.35 -7.61
C PRO A 336 0.30 5.34 -7.67
N SER A 337 -0.21 5.74 -6.50
CA SER A 337 -1.26 6.74 -6.32
C SER A 337 -0.91 8.12 -6.88
N LEU A 338 0.38 8.46 -7.01
CA LEU A 338 0.88 9.74 -7.51
C LEU A 338 1.14 9.75 -9.03
N THR A 339 0.87 8.64 -9.73
CA THR A 339 1.19 8.48 -11.16
C THR A 339 -0.02 8.78 -12.05
N ASP A 340 0.17 9.16 -13.31
CA ASP A 340 -0.96 9.30 -14.26
C ASP A 340 -1.64 7.95 -14.64
N GLY A 341 -1.18 6.84 -14.08
CA GLY A 341 -1.69 5.50 -14.37
C GLY A 341 -1.11 4.88 -15.65
N THR A 342 -0.21 5.55 -16.37
CA THR A 342 0.40 5.00 -17.60
C THR A 342 1.45 3.93 -17.30
N GLY A 343 2.01 3.92 -16.08
CA GLY A 343 3.15 3.08 -15.70
C GLY A 343 4.50 3.57 -16.21
N ASN A 344 4.58 4.76 -16.82
CA ASN A 344 5.84 5.32 -17.34
C ASN A 344 6.77 5.83 -16.25
N TYR A 345 6.27 6.12 -15.06
CA TYR A 345 7.07 6.57 -13.94
C TYR A 345 6.43 6.15 -12.62
N ILE A 346 7.22 6.17 -11.56
CA ILE A 346 6.77 5.94 -10.18
C ILE A 346 7.41 6.98 -9.26
N PHE A 347 6.72 7.33 -8.18
CA PHE A 347 7.28 8.12 -7.11
C PHE A 347 7.72 7.22 -5.96
N LEU A 348 8.85 7.54 -5.34
CA LEU A 348 9.41 6.82 -4.20
C LEU A 348 9.61 7.77 -3.04
N THR A 349 9.34 7.29 -1.83
CA THR A 349 9.76 7.96 -0.59
C THR A 349 10.42 6.98 0.36
N TRP A 350 11.16 7.53 1.32
CA TRP A 350 11.69 6.82 2.47
C TRP A 350 11.75 7.77 3.66
N THR A 351 11.72 7.24 4.89
CA THR A 351 12.06 8.00 6.08
C THR A 351 13.57 8.12 6.19
N LYS A 352 14.07 9.33 6.41
CA LYS A 352 15.46 9.66 6.71
C LYS A 352 15.49 10.44 8.01
N THR A 353 16.36 10.08 8.96
CA THR A 353 16.44 10.77 10.26
C THR A 353 17.64 11.70 10.35
N ARG A 354 17.48 12.79 11.10
CA ARG A 354 18.59 13.68 11.49
C ARG A 354 18.39 14.11 12.94
N PRO A 355 19.45 14.34 13.71
CA PRO A 355 19.32 14.71 15.11
C PRO A 355 18.70 16.11 15.26
N ALA A 356 17.73 16.22 16.16
CA ALA A 356 17.23 17.45 16.74
C ALA A 356 18.23 17.98 17.79
N PRO A 357 18.19 19.29 18.13
CA PRO A 357 19.00 19.86 19.22
C PRO A 357 18.86 19.13 20.56
N ASN A 358 17.68 18.60 20.88
CA ASN A 358 17.42 17.84 22.11
C ASN A 358 17.82 16.35 22.04
N GLY A 359 18.42 15.91 20.92
CA GLY A 359 18.82 14.52 20.70
C GLY A 359 17.72 13.59 20.18
N ALA A 360 16.49 14.08 19.98
CA ALA A 360 15.44 13.33 19.29
C ALA A 360 15.73 13.22 17.79
N ASP A 361 15.03 12.34 17.07
CA ASP A 361 15.12 12.25 15.61
C ASP A 361 14.07 13.15 14.93
N LEU A 362 14.55 13.99 14.02
CA LEU A 362 13.72 14.68 13.03
C LEU A 362 13.61 13.79 11.80
N TYR A 363 12.38 13.50 11.40
CA TYR A 363 12.07 12.80 10.18
C TYR A 363 12.10 13.76 8.99
N ASP A 364 12.71 13.30 7.92
CA ASP A 364 12.68 13.86 6.58
C ASP A 364 12.12 12.78 5.66
N THR A 365 11.22 13.13 4.74
CA THR A 365 10.62 12.16 3.80
C THR A 365 10.95 12.57 2.36
N PRO A 366 12.17 12.27 1.86
CA PRO A 366 12.53 12.60 0.49
C PRO A 366 11.56 12.00 -0.54
N LEU A 367 11.31 12.74 -1.62
CA LEU A 367 10.52 12.31 -2.77
C LEU A 367 11.39 12.30 -4.02
N VAL A 368 11.39 11.17 -4.71
CA VAL A 368 11.96 11.08 -6.05
C VAL A 368 10.96 10.51 -7.02
N ARG A 369 11.04 10.96 -8.26
CA ARG A 369 10.38 10.33 -9.42
C ARG A 369 11.41 9.50 -10.15
N VAL A 370 11.02 8.28 -10.48
CA VAL A 370 11.79 7.37 -11.34
C VAL A 370 11.00 7.18 -12.62
N ASP A 371 11.57 7.60 -13.74
CA ASP A 371 11.02 7.38 -15.07
C ASP A 371 11.58 6.07 -15.64
N TRP A 372 10.71 5.24 -16.20
CA TRP A 372 11.04 3.94 -16.78
C TRP A 372 11.22 4.05 -18.30
N LYS A 373 12.18 3.31 -18.86
CA LYS A 373 12.36 3.19 -20.32
C LYS A 373 11.13 2.59 -20.99
#